data_AF-A0A3D5MKP4-F1
#
_entry.id   AF-A0A3D5MKP4-F1
#
_cell.length_a   1.000
_cell.length_b   1.000
_cell.length_c   1.000
_cell.angle_alpha   90.00
_cell.angle_beta   90.00
_cell.angle_gamma   90.00
#
_symmetry.space_group_name_H-M   'P 1'
#
loop_
_entity.id
_entity.type
_entity.pdbx_description
1 polymer ?
#
loop_
_entity_poly.entity_id
_entity_poly.type
_entity_poly.pdbx_seq_one_letter_code
_entity_poly.pdbx_strand_id
1 'polypeptide(L)' 'MIERPAAPSLLVFGGGYLGQAAAREALRRGGPAFATSRDPQTRQSLAA' A
#
# COMPACT_ATOMS: atom_id res chain seq x y z
N MET A 1 15.94 21.00 14.22
CA MET A 1 15.34 19.66 14.08
C MET A 1 14.53 19.66 12.79
N ILE A 2 14.76 18.72 11.88
CA ILE A 2 13.91 18.58 10.67
C ILE A 2 12.75 17.67 11.06
N GLU A 3 11.53 18.19 10.98
CA GLU A 3 10.32 17.39 11.15
C GLU A 3 10.21 16.41 9.96
N ARG A 4 10.07 15.11 10.24
CA ARG A 4 9.79 14.15 9.17
C ARG A 4 8.30 14.18 8.87
N PRO A 5 7.89 14.17 7.59
CA PRO A 5 6.48 14.04 7.25
C PRO A 5 5.91 12.76 7.90
N ALA A 6 4.70 12.85 8.43
CA ALA A 6 4.00 11.69 8.97
C ALA A 6 3.87 10.60 7.90
N ALA A 7 4.02 9.33 8.32
CA ALA A 7 3.90 8.21 7.41
C ALA A 7 2.45 8.08 6.89
N PRO A 8 2.24 7.90 5.57
CA PRO A 8 0.91 7.90 4.97
C PRO A 8 0.15 6.59 5.25
N SER A 9 -1.12 6.66 5.65
CA SER A 9 -2.00 5.48 5.67
C SER A 9 -2.79 5.40 4.36
N LEU A 10 -2.77 4.27 3.66
CA LEU A 10 -3.32 4.15 2.31
C LEU A 10 -4.27 2.94 2.14
N LEU A 11 -5.46 3.18 1.57
CA LEU A 11 -6.35 2.14 1.06
C LEU A 11 -6.50 2.31 -0.45
N VAL A 12 -6.12 1.29 -1.22
CA VAL A 12 -6.20 1.29 -2.68
C VAL A 12 -7.37 0.45 -3.16
N PHE A 13 -8.23 1.03 -4.00
CA PHE A 13 -9.30 0.30 -4.67
C PHE A 13 -8.80 -0.26 -6.01
N GLY A 14 -8.53 -1.57 -6.04
CA GLY A 14 -7.98 -2.28 -7.19
C GLY A 14 -6.50 -2.64 -7.04
N GLY A 15 -6.23 -3.91 -6.73
CA GLY A 15 -4.88 -4.43 -6.47
C GLY A 15 -4.09 -4.86 -7.71
N GLY A 16 -4.43 -4.37 -8.90
CA GLY A 16 -3.61 -4.61 -10.09
C GLY A 16 -2.22 -3.97 -9.98
N TYR A 17 -1.46 -3.99 -11.07
CA TYR A 17 -0.07 -3.48 -11.11
C TYR A 17 0.12 -2.11 -10.42
N LEU A 18 -0.68 -1.10 -10.81
CA LEU A 18 -0.57 0.24 -10.23
C LEU A 18 -0.97 0.29 -8.75
N GLY A 19 -1.99 -0.46 -8.36
CA GLY A 19 -2.45 -0.46 -6.99
C GLY A 19 -1.44 -1.08 -6.03
N GLN A 20 -0.78 -2.16 -6.47
CA GLN A 20 0.34 -2.75 -5.75
C GLN A 20 1.52 -1.79 -5.64
N ALA A 21 1.87 -1.10 -6.72
CA ALA A 21 2.97 -0.12 -6.70
C ALA A 21 2.71 1.01 -5.69
N ALA A 22 1.50 1.59 -5.70
CA ALA A 22 1.12 2.65 -4.75
C ALA A 22 1.13 2.16 -3.30
N ALA A 23 0.58 0.98 -3.04
CA ALA A 23 0.54 0.41 -1.70
C ALA A 23 1.94 0.07 -1.18
N ARG A 24 2.82 -0.50 -2.01
CA ARG A 24 4.23 -0.75 -1.65
C ARG A 24 5.00 0.53 -1.34
N GLU A 25 4.71 1.62 -2.05
CA GLU A 25 5.35 2.91 -1.77
C GLU A 25 4.92 3.49 -0.42
N ALA A 26 3.64 3.34 -0.03
CA ALA A 26 3.17 3.74 1.29
C ALA A 26 3.86 2.91 2.40
N LEU A 27 3.99 1.59 2.21
CA LEU A 27 4.73 0.69 3.11
C LEU A 27 6.21 1.10 3.23
N ARG A 28 6.87 1.39 2.09
CA ARG A 28 8.27 1.84 2.05
C ARG A 28 8.48 3.16 2.82
N ARG A 29 7.47 4.02 2.87
CA ARG A 29 7.47 5.26 3.65
C ARG A 29 7.13 5.06 5.14
N GLY A 30 6.97 3.81 5.57
CA GLY A 30 6.69 3.44 6.96
C GLY A 30 5.22 3.56 7.35
N GLY A 31 4.32 3.69 6.38
CA GLY A 31 2.89 3.84 6.60
C GLY A 31 2.12 2.57 6.25
N PRO A 32 0.99 2.29 6.90
CA PRO A 32 0.19 1.10 6.60
C PRO A 32 -0.48 1.23 5.22
N ALA A 33 -0.57 0.12 4.48
CA ALA A 33 -1.25 0.08 3.19
C ALA A 33 -2.06 -1.20 2.99
N PHE A 34 -3.22 -1.05 2.34
CA PHE A 34 -4.09 -2.16 1.94
C PHE A 34 -4.54 -1.97 0.49
N ALA A 35 -4.70 -3.07 -0.25
CA ALA A 35 -5.28 -3.06 -1.59
C ALA A 35 -6.49 -4.00 -1.65
N THR A 36 -7.60 -3.50 -2.17
CA THR A 36 -8.78 -4.32 -2.46
C THR A 36 -8.61 -4.98 -3.83
N SER A 37 -9.07 -6.23 -3.97
CA SER A 37 -9.13 -6.89 -5.28
C SER A 37 -10.23 -7.94 -5.27
N ARG A 38 -10.80 -8.20 -6.45
CA ARG A 38 -11.70 -9.33 -6.67
C ARG A 38 -10.93 -10.65 -6.62
N ASP A 39 -9.66 -10.63 -7.04
CA ASP A 39 -8.77 -11.78 -6.95
C ASP A 39 -8.19 -11.91 -5.51
N PRO A 40 -8.44 -13.03 -4.80
CA PRO A 40 -7.87 -13.27 -3.48
C PRO A 40 -6.33 -13.29 -3.46
N GLN A 41 -5.69 -13.77 -4.52
CA GLN A 41 -4.23 -13.89 -4.56
C GLN A 41 -3.56 -12.52 -4.65
N THR A 42 -4.15 -11.62 -5.42
CA THR A 42 -3.78 -10.21 -5.47
C THR A 42 -3.90 -9.51 -4.11
N ARG A 43 -4.85 -9.88 -3.25
CA ARG A 43 -4.94 -9.32 -1.89
C ARG A 43 -3.80 -9.77 -1.00
N GLN A 44 -3.37 -11.03 -1.14
CA GLN A 44 -2.30 -11.62 -0.32
C GLN A 44 -0.91 -11.13 -0.70
N SER A 45 -0.68 -10.79 -1.98
CA SER A 45 0.65 -10.36 -2.45
C SER A 45 1.15 -9.04 -1.84
N LEU A 46 0.27 -8.25 -1.22
CA LEU A 46 0.64 -7.04 -0.47
C LEU A 46 0.96 -7.31 1.01
N ALA A 47 0.51 -8.45 1.55
CA ALA A 47 0.71 -8.81 2.96
C ALA A 47 2.07 -9.49 3.25
N ALA A 48 2.90 -9.67 2.20
CA ALA A 48 4.26 -10.23 2.26
C ALA A 48 5.30 -9.15 2.00
#